data_AF-A0A1R2D4K6-F1
#
_entry.id   AF-A0A1R2D4K6-F1
#
_cell.length_a   1.000
_cell.length_b   1.000
_cell.length_c   1.000
_cell.angle_alpha   90.00
_cell.angle_beta   90.00
_cell.angle_gamma   90.00
#
_symmetry.space_group_name_H-M   'P 1'
#
loop_
_entity.id
_entity.type
_entity.pdbx_description
1 polymer ?
#
loop_
_entity_poly.entity_id
_entity_poly.type
_entity_poly.pdbx_seq_one_letter_code
_entity_poly.pdbx_strand_id
1 'polypeptide(L)'
;MKPIYTVTSQNEAELLCFSTVYKAKAIKLYDSGLIANGEKGYRSVLGTQGVCEGTFYYEVTILNPSSESLNIPINTLPASAPMFEPLVGSHNNLCLETHDLLSIGINSAHTRIGFATTKLDLETPVGADLHSYSYRDLDGSLFHNGYRKNYTCPYGTNDIIGCLIKLQPQKPKIKGKDDYGLVESEGSEIHFFKNGEYLGKAFDNIYEGCYFPAVALYQYARVEINLTKKLAFPGILRDFNAKPFSS
;
A
#
# COMPACT_ATOMS: atom_id res chain seq x y z
N MET A 1 -24.41 7.29 -12.56
CA MET A 1 -23.30 7.27 -11.59
C MET A 1 -22.17 8.11 -12.14
N LYS A 2 -21.78 9.19 -11.45
CA LYS A 2 -20.60 9.97 -11.82
C LYS A 2 -19.45 9.53 -10.92
N PRO A 3 -18.32 9.03 -11.44
CA PRO A 3 -17.09 9.03 -10.67
C PRO A 3 -16.65 10.49 -10.55
N ILE A 4 -16.63 11.04 -9.34
CA ILE A 4 -16.06 12.35 -9.05
C ILE A 4 -14.92 12.10 -8.08
N TYR A 5 -13.70 12.23 -8.60
CA TYR A 5 -12.54 12.92 -8.02
C TYR A 5 -11.27 12.29 -8.59
N THR A 6 -10.76 12.87 -9.67
CA THR A 6 -9.32 12.83 -9.96
C THR A 6 -8.92 14.15 -10.58
N VAL A 7 -8.18 14.95 -9.81
CA VAL A 7 -7.27 15.94 -10.36
C VAL A 7 -5.93 15.23 -10.48
N THR A 8 -5.80 14.44 -11.53
CA THR A 8 -4.52 13.93 -12.04
C THR A 8 -4.51 14.19 -13.53
N SER A 9 -3.31 14.37 -14.10
CA SER A 9 -3.14 14.30 -15.55
C SER A 9 -3.86 13.04 -16.05
N GLN A 10 -4.68 13.19 -17.10
CA GLN A 10 -5.67 12.19 -17.53
C GLN A 10 -5.11 10.77 -17.77
N ASN A 11 -3.80 10.56 -17.77
CA ASN A 11 -3.13 9.27 -17.96
C ASN A 11 -2.97 8.40 -16.70
N GLU A 12 -2.94 8.95 -15.49
CA GLU A 12 -2.57 8.15 -14.29
C GLU A 12 -3.79 7.58 -13.55
N ALA A 13 -4.95 8.26 -13.64
CA ALA A 13 -6.20 7.77 -13.05
C ALA A 13 -6.70 6.45 -13.68
N GLU A 14 -6.21 6.12 -14.88
CA GLU A 14 -6.53 4.87 -15.59
C GLU A 14 -5.61 3.70 -15.19
N LEU A 15 -4.51 3.97 -14.47
CA LEU A 15 -3.55 2.95 -14.05
C LEU A 15 -3.93 2.40 -12.68
N LEU A 16 -4.09 1.07 -12.57
CA LEU A 16 -4.49 0.36 -11.35
C LEU A 16 -3.26 0.01 -10.49
N CYS A 17 -2.60 1.03 -9.94
CA CYS A 17 -1.29 0.91 -9.29
C CYS A 17 -1.14 1.85 -8.08
N PHE A 18 0.08 2.02 -7.56
CA PHE A 18 0.39 3.05 -6.58
C PHE A 18 0.45 4.44 -7.23
N SER A 19 -0.08 5.45 -6.54
CA SER A 19 -0.13 6.83 -7.02
C SER A 19 1.24 7.51 -6.92
N THR A 20 1.65 8.21 -7.98
CA THR A 20 2.81 9.10 -7.97
C THR A 20 2.54 10.42 -7.23
N VAL A 21 1.27 10.79 -7.07
CA VAL A 21 0.82 12.01 -6.37
C VAL A 21 0.64 11.75 -4.88
N TYR A 22 -0.06 10.67 -4.52
CA TYR A 22 -0.33 10.32 -3.12
C TYR A 22 0.72 9.37 -2.56
N LYS A 23 1.99 9.79 -2.61
CA LYS A 23 3.11 9.08 -1.99
C LYS A 23 4.07 10.04 -1.30
N ALA A 24 4.72 9.56 -0.24
CA ALA A 24 5.87 10.25 0.31
C ALA A 24 7.01 10.36 -0.71
N LYS A 25 7.83 11.41 -0.58
CA LYS A 25 8.92 11.69 -1.52
C LYS A 25 9.93 10.53 -1.60
N ALA A 26 10.21 9.91 -0.45
CA ALA A 26 11.17 8.81 -0.33
C ALA A 26 10.62 7.44 -0.76
N ILE A 27 9.33 7.33 -1.11
CA ILE A 27 8.81 6.11 -1.77
C ILE A 27 9.24 6.11 -3.23
N LYS A 28 9.91 5.04 -3.64
CA LYS A 28 10.26 4.78 -5.04
C LYS A 28 9.27 3.79 -5.63
N LEU A 29 8.79 4.12 -6.83
CA LEU A 29 7.85 3.28 -7.57
C LEU A 29 8.56 2.63 -8.76
N TYR A 30 8.24 1.37 -9.02
CA TYR A 30 8.79 0.57 -10.10
C TYR A 30 7.67 -0.18 -10.82
N ASP A 31 8.03 -0.79 -11.95
CA ASP A 31 7.12 -1.60 -12.77
C ASP A 31 5.79 -0.87 -13.04
N SER A 32 5.90 0.31 -13.66
CA SER A 32 4.75 1.19 -13.95
C SER A 32 3.89 1.55 -12.73
N GLY A 33 4.48 1.55 -11.53
CA GLY A 33 3.81 1.89 -10.28
C GLY A 33 3.23 0.69 -9.53
N LEU A 34 3.36 -0.54 -10.02
CA LEU A 34 2.87 -1.74 -9.32
C LEU A 34 3.68 -2.06 -8.08
N ILE A 35 4.96 -1.67 -8.06
CA ILE A 35 5.87 -1.95 -6.97
C ILE A 35 6.22 -0.67 -6.23
N ALA A 36 6.09 -0.68 -4.91
CA ALA A 36 6.58 0.38 -4.03
C ALA A 36 7.75 -0.12 -3.18
N ASN A 37 8.78 0.72 -3.06
CA ASN A 37 9.96 0.49 -2.22
C ASN A 37 10.17 1.65 -1.25
N GLY A 38 10.44 1.31 0.02
CA GLY A 38 10.76 2.26 1.08
C GLY A 38 12.25 2.56 1.22
N GLU A 39 12.58 3.40 2.20
CA GLU A 39 13.94 3.66 2.65
C GLU A 39 14.01 3.50 4.18
N LYS A 40 14.97 4.12 4.88
CA LYS A 40 15.22 3.89 6.32
C LYS A 40 14.05 4.22 7.26
N GLY A 41 13.18 5.17 6.88
CA GLY A 41 12.06 5.62 7.71
C GLY A 41 10.71 5.15 7.18
N TYR A 42 9.69 5.10 8.04
CA TYR A 42 8.34 4.79 7.60
C TYR A 42 7.86 5.85 6.63
N ARG A 43 7.39 5.41 5.46
CA ARG A 43 6.79 6.27 4.44
C ARG A 43 5.62 5.56 3.81
N SER A 44 4.60 6.32 3.46
CA SER A 44 3.34 5.78 2.96
C SER A 44 3.09 6.15 1.50
N VAL A 45 2.32 5.30 0.84
CA VAL A 45 1.80 5.52 -0.51
C VAL A 45 0.39 4.94 -0.61
N LEU A 46 -0.47 5.63 -1.35
CA LEU A 46 -1.83 5.21 -1.67
C LEU A 46 -1.92 4.63 -3.08
N GLY A 47 -2.92 3.78 -3.31
CA GLY A 47 -3.36 3.39 -4.64
C GLY A 47 -3.97 4.55 -5.41
N THR A 48 -4.07 4.43 -6.73
CA THR A 48 -4.70 5.42 -7.62
C THR A 48 -6.23 5.48 -7.48
N GLN A 49 -6.87 4.35 -7.16
CA GLN A 49 -8.31 4.24 -7.07
C GLN A 49 -8.80 4.19 -5.62
N GLY A 50 -9.74 5.08 -5.30
CA GLY A 50 -10.43 5.11 -4.02
C GLY A 50 -11.90 4.72 -4.14
N VAL A 51 -12.48 4.31 -3.02
CA VAL A 51 -13.88 3.87 -2.90
C VAL A 51 -14.56 4.57 -1.73
N CYS A 52 -15.83 4.94 -1.90
CA CYS A 52 -16.58 5.73 -0.90
C CYS A 52 -17.82 4.99 -0.35
N GLU A 53 -18.25 3.91 -1.00
CA GLU A 53 -19.42 3.11 -0.67
C GLU A 53 -19.28 1.73 -1.33
N GLY A 54 -19.76 0.66 -0.68
CA GLY A 54 -19.77 -0.70 -1.21
C GLY A 54 -18.65 -1.58 -0.62
N THR A 55 -18.55 -2.81 -1.13
CA THR A 55 -17.56 -3.80 -0.66
C THR A 55 -16.47 -4.02 -1.72
N PHE A 56 -15.22 -3.78 -1.35
CA PHE A 56 -14.08 -3.86 -2.26
C PHE A 56 -12.91 -4.64 -1.67
N TYR A 57 -12.13 -5.25 -2.54
CA TYR A 57 -10.99 -6.09 -2.17
C TYR A 57 -9.78 -5.84 -3.09
N TYR A 58 -8.59 -5.87 -2.50
CA TYR A 58 -7.32 -5.88 -3.23
C TYR A 58 -6.29 -6.77 -2.53
N GLU A 59 -5.20 -7.08 -3.23
CA GLU A 59 -4.09 -7.89 -2.71
C GLU A 59 -2.77 -7.13 -2.75
N VAL A 60 -1.90 -7.45 -1.77
CA VAL A 60 -0.52 -6.97 -1.70
C VAL A 60 0.40 -8.15 -1.51
N THR A 61 1.38 -8.31 -2.39
CA THR A 61 2.45 -9.30 -2.25
C THR A 61 3.63 -8.66 -1.52
N ILE A 62 4.12 -9.30 -0.47
CA ILE A 62 5.34 -8.86 0.23
C ILE A 62 6.56 -9.36 -0.53
N LEU A 63 7.42 -8.45 -0.98
CA LEU A 63 8.63 -8.80 -1.72
C LEU A 63 9.85 -8.84 -0.79
N ASN A 64 10.97 -9.34 -1.30
CA ASN A 64 12.24 -9.20 -0.61
C ASN A 64 12.59 -7.70 -0.47
N PRO A 65 13.03 -7.25 0.72
CA PRO A 65 13.56 -5.90 0.89
C PRO A 65 14.74 -5.66 -0.05
N SER A 66 14.88 -4.43 -0.55
CA SER A 66 15.98 -4.09 -1.44
C SER A 66 16.36 -2.62 -1.32
N SER A 67 17.65 -2.36 -1.10
CA SER A 67 18.22 -1.01 -1.12
C SER A 67 18.57 -0.54 -2.55
N GLU A 68 18.49 -1.42 -3.55
CA GLU A 68 18.89 -1.11 -4.91
C GLU A 68 17.91 -0.13 -5.56
N SER A 69 18.42 1.01 -6.01
CA SER A 69 17.77 1.78 -7.06
C SER A 69 17.83 0.96 -8.34
N LEU A 70 16.72 0.36 -8.79
CA LEU A 70 16.67 -0.33 -10.09
C LEU A 70 17.27 0.58 -11.18
N ASN A 71 18.35 0.13 -11.81
CA ASN A 71 19.09 0.91 -12.80
C ASN A 71 18.25 1.12 -14.07
N ILE A 72 18.19 2.38 -14.51
CA ILE A 72 17.72 2.78 -15.84
C ILE A 72 18.75 2.27 -16.87
N PRO A 73 18.33 1.69 -18.01
CA PRO A 73 19.25 1.16 -19.02
C PRO A 73 20.26 2.23 -19.51
N ILE A 74 21.54 1.85 -19.53
CA ILE A 74 22.73 2.71 -19.74
C ILE A 74 22.78 3.43 -21.11
N ASN A 75 21.86 3.14 -22.03
CA ASN A 75 21.89 3.71 -23.39
C ASN A 75 21.49 5.21 -23.48
N THR A 76 21.44 5.96 -22.37
CA THR A 76 21.12 7.39 -22.35
C THR A 76 22.13 8.27 -21.59
N LEU A 77 23.29 7.76 -21.17
CA LEU A 77 24.29 8.60 -20.50
C LEU A 77 25.23 9.29 -21.51
N PRO A 78 25.36 10.63 -21.48
CA PRO A 78 26.33 11.34 -22.31
C PRO A 78 27.76 11.01 -21.84
N ALA A 79 28.69 10.94 -22.80
CA ALA A 79 30.08 10.49 -22.65
C ALA A 79 30.98 11.30 -21.68
N SER A 80 30.40 12.22 -20.89
CA SER A 80 31.11 13.12 -19.98
C SER A 80 30.83 12.88 -18.49
N ALA A 81 30.05 11.86 -18.12
CA ALA A 81 29.86 11.51 -16.72
C ALA A 81 31.15 10.90 -16.13
N PRO A 82 31.65 11.38 -14.97
CA PRO A 82 32.89 10.86 -14.39
C PRO A 82 32.68 9.42 -13.92
N MET A 83 33.40 8.48 -14.53
CA MET A 83 33.43 7.07 -14.12
C MET A 83 34.10 6.94 -12.75
N PHE A 84 33.39 6.40 -11.75
CA PHE A 84 34.02 5.64 -10.69
C PHE A 84 34.14 4.19 -11.16
N GLU A 85 35.35 3.62 -11.08
CA GLU A 85 35.76 2.35 -11.70
C GLU A 85 34.85 1.16 -11.33
N PRO A 86 34.44 0.32 -12.31
CA PRO A 86 33.86 -0.98 -12.06
C PRO A 86 34.93 -2.09 -12.14
N LEU A 87 34.94 -3.00 -11.16
CA LEU A 87 35.67 -4.26 -11.27
C LEU A 87 34.96 -5.16 -12.29
N VAL A 88 35.60 -5.32 -13.44
CA VAL A 88 35.15 -6.15 -14.57
C VAL A 88 35.39 -7.63 -14.23
N GLY A 89 34.31 -8.40 -14.11
CA GLY A 89 34.31 -9.86 -14.08
C GLY A 89 33.74 -10.41 -15.39
N SER A 90 34.56 -11.17 -16.12
CA SER A 90 34.27 -11.76 -17.43
C SER A 90 33.25 -12.90 -17.36
N HIS A 91 31.97 -12.58 -17.36
CA HIS A 91 30.84 -13.30 -17.96
C HIS A 91 29.63 -12.34 -17.83
N ASN A 92 28.86 -12.13 -18.91
CA ASN A 92 27.79 -11.13 -19.02
C ASN A 92 26.55 -11.43 -18.15
N ASN A 93 26.73 -11.56 -16.84
CA ASN A 93 25.72 -11.52 -15.79
C ASN A 93 26.45 -11.12 -14.51
N LEU A 94 26.41 -9.83 -14.17
CA LEU A 94 26.78 -9.39 -12.83
C LEU A 94 25.50 -9.04 -12.08
N CYS A 95 24.86 -10.09 -11.58
CA CYS A 95 24.08 -9.96 -10.36
C CYS A 95 25.12 -9.60 -9.29
N LEU A 96 25.18 -8.32 -8.90
CA LEU A 96 25.98 -7.90 -7.75
C LEU A 96 25.25 -8.38 -6.50
N GLU A 97 25.38 -9.67 -6.18
CA GLU A 97 25.30 -10.15 -4.80
C GLU A 97 26.45 -9.55 -3.99
N THR A 98 26.50 -8.24 -3.79
CA THR A 98 27.32 -7.64 -2.74
C THR A 98 26.82 -6.24 -2.44
N HIS A 99 25.88 -6.12 -1.49
CA HIS A 99 26.05 -5.30 -0.28
C HIS A 99 25.37 -6.11 0.82
N ASP A 100 26.10 -7.11 1.32
CA ASP A 100 25.88 -7.79 2.60
C ASP A 100 24.41 -7.79 3.06
N LEU A 101 23.63 -8.83 2.68
CA LEU A 101 22.26 -9.02 3.16
C LEU A 101 22.19 -9.12 4.70
N LEU A 102 23.33 -9.27 5.40
CA LEU A 102 23.44 -9.13 6.85
C LEU A 102 23.44 -7.66 7.33
N SER A 103 23.86 -6.71 6.49
CA SER A 103 23.91 -5.26 6.79
C SER A 103 22.59 -4.55 6.52
N ILE A 104 21.84 -4.95 5.49
CA ILE A 104 20.42 -4.63 5.35
C ILE A 104 19.71 -5.65 6.22
N GLY A 105 19.55 -5.38 7.51
CA GLY A 105 18.87 -6.32 8.40
C GLY A 105 17.53 -6.71 7.79
N ILE A 106 17.43 -7.88 7.17
CA ILE A 106 16.22 -8.33 6.47
C ILE A 106 15.07 -8.42 7.48
N ASN A 107 15.43 -8.75 8.73
CA ASN A 107 14.58 -8.75 9.92
C ASN A 107 14.17 -7.35 10.42
N SER A 108 14.66 -6.27 9.80
CA SER A 108 14.37 -4.88 10.18
C SER A 108 13.47 -4.16 9.18
N ALA A 109 13.21 -4.76 8.02
CA ALA A 109 12.24 -4.26 7.06
C ALA A 109 10.82 -4.55 7.56
N HIS A 110 9.97 -3.53 7.57
CA HIS A 110 8.60 -3.66 8.09
C HIS A 110 7.57 -3.03 7.18
N THR A 111 6.36 -3.59 7.22
CA THR A 111 5.24 -3.08 6.44
C THR A 111 4.00 -2.91 7.30
N ARG A 112 3.20 -1.90 6.97
CA ARG A 112 1.80 -1.82 7.41
C ARG A 112 0.90 -1.68 6.21
N ILE A 113 -0.10 -2.54 6.10
CA ILE A 113 -1.00 -2.60 4.95
C ILE A 113 -2.43 -2.34 5.42
N GLY A 114 -3.19 -1.56 4.66
CA GLY A 114 -4.60 -1.34 4.94
C GLY A 114 -5.18 -0.20 4.12
N PHE A 115 -6.01 0.63 4.74
CA PHE A 115 -6.76 1.66 4.04
C PHE A 115 -6.48 3.04 4.62
N ALA A 116 -6.48 4.05 3.76
CA ALA A 116 -6.37 5.44 4.18
C ALA A 116 -7.17 6.38 3.29
N THR A 117 -7.57 7.51 3.85
CA THR A 117 -8.11 8.63 3.06
C THR A 117 -6.96 9.50 2.55
N THR A 118 -7.27 10.44 1.65
CA THR A 118 -6.29 11.43 1.15
C THR A 118 -5.76 12.40 2.20
N LYS A 119 -6.30 12.37 3.43
CA LYS A 119 -5.84 13.18 4.57
C LYS A 119 -4.68 12.54 5.36
N LEU A 120 -4.25 11.33 5.00
CA LEU A 120 -3.10 10.67 5.62
C LEU A 120 -1.85 11.55 5.51
N ASP A 121 -1.10 11.71 6.60
CA ASP A 121 0.28 12.21 6.52
C ASP A 121 1.19 11.12 5.93
N LEU A 122 1.57 11.29 4.66
CA LEU A 122 2.36 10.32 3.91
C LEU A 122 3.76 10.09 4.48
N GLU A 123 4.28 10.98 5.33
CA GLU A 123 5.56 10.81 6.00
C GLU A 123 5.47 9.92 7.26
N THR A 124 4.27 9.46 7.62
CA THR A 124 3.98 8.61 8.78
C THR A 124 3.47 7.23 8.34
N PRO A 125 3.52 6.20 9.21
CA PRO A 125 2.95 4.90 8.86
C PRO A 125 1.42 4.92 8.85
N VAL A 126 0.80 4.20 7.92
CA VAL A 126 -0.65 3.92 7.90
C VAL A 126 -1.08 3.39 9.29
N GLY A 127 -2.14 3.98 9.84
CA GLY A 127 -2.66 3.73 11.20
C GLY A 127 -2.07 4.64 12.28
N ALA A 128 -1.17 5.57 11.95
CA ALA A 128 -0.64 6.56 12.90
C ALA A 128 -1.62 7.70 13.20
N ASP A 129 -2.59 7.94 12.33
CA ASP A 129 -3.58 9.01 12.44
C ASP A 129 -5.02 8.47 12.43
N LEU A 130 -5.97 9.40 12.51
CA LEU A 130 -7.39 9.09 12.47
C LEU A 130 -7.92 8.80 11.04
N HIS A 131 -7.08 8.98 10.01
CA HIS A 131 -7.45 8.89 8.60
C HIS A 131 -7.02 7.59 7.94
N SER A 132 -6.49 6.66 8.72
CA SER A 132 -5.92 5.41 8.24
C SER A 132 -6.05 4.26 9.24
N TYR A 133 -6.08 3.04 8.71
CA TYR A 133 -6.24 1.79 9.44
C TYR A 133 -5.30 0.76 8.84
N SER A 134 -4.54 0.03 9.65
CA SER A 134 -3.57 -0.92 9.12
C SER A 134 -3.39 -2.17 9.96
N TYR A 135 -2.78 -3.16 9.31
CA TYR A 135 -2.31 -4.43 9.84
C TYR A 135 -0.79 -4.50 9.64
N ARG A 136 -0.05 -4.87 10.69
CA ARG A 136 1.42 -4.85 10.73
C ARG A 136 2.02 -6.25 10.59
N ASP A 137 3.09 -6.34 9.81
CA ASP A 137 3.86 -7.55 9.52
C ASP A 137 4.45 -8.22 10.77
N LEU A 138 5.08 -7.44 11.64
CA LEU A 138 5.98 -7.94 12.69
C LEU A 138 5.31 -8.90 13.68
N ASP A 139 4.10 -8.58 14.09
CA ASP A 139 3.41 -9.26 15.20
C ASP A 139 1.91 -9.46 14.93
N GLY A 140 1.46 -9.13 13.72
CA GLY A 140 0.06 -9.25 13.35
C GLY A 140 -0.88 -8.26 14.05
N SER A 141 -0.37 -7.13 14.54
CA SER A 141 -1.19 -6.12 15.23
C SER A 141 -1.87 -5.15 14.28
N LEU A 142 -2.99 -4.60 14.74
CA LEU A 142 -3.73 -3.54 14.06
C LEU A 142 -3.33 -2.17 14.60
N PHE A 143 -3.34 -1.16 13.73
CA PHE A 143 -3.07 0.23 14.07
C PHE A 143 -4.15 1.17 13.53
N HIS A 144 -4.61 2.06 14.41
CA HIS A 144 -5.46 3.20 14.07
C HIS A 144 -5.26 4.29 15.13
N ASN A 145 -5.18 5.57 14.73
CA ASN A 145 -4.97 6.69 15.64
C ASN A 145 -3.73 6.51 16.55
N GLY A 146 -2.69 5.86 16.03
CA GLY A 146 -1.47 5.55 16.79
C GLY A 146 -1.61 4.42 17.81
N TYR A 147 -2.83 3.91 18.04
CA TYR A 147 -3.08 2.82 18.98
C TYR A 147 -2.87 1.45 18.32
N ARG A 148 -2.12 0.59 19.01
CA ARG A 148 -1.87 -0.80 18.64
C ARG A 148 -2.91 -1.71 19.31
N LYS A 149 -3.49 -2.64 18.56
CA LYS A 149 -4.39 -3.68 19.06
C LYS A 149 -3.93 -5.06 18.58
N ASN A 150 -3.89 -6.04 19.47
CA ASN A 150 -3.60 -7.43 19.08
C ASN A 150 -4.72 -7.95 18.17
N TYR A 151 -4.36 -8.72 17.14
CA TYR A 151 -5.34 -9.22 16.18
C TYR A 151 -5.08 -10.67 15.81
N THR A 152 -3.98 -10.97 15.12
CA THR A 152 -3.75 -12.33 14.60
C THR A 152 -2.26 -12.66 14.54
N CYS A 153 -1.83 -13.38 13.51
CA CYS A 153 -0.47 -13.78 13.22
C CYS A 153 0.36 -12.70 12.49
N PRO A 154 1.69 -12.76 12.56
CA PRO A 154 2.55 -11.97 11.68
C PRO A 154 2.50 -12.44 10.21
N TYR A 155 3.05 -11.62 9.31
CA TYR A 155 3.29 -11.97 7.91
C TYR A 155 4.64 -11.46 7.44
N GLY A 156 5.13 -11.97 6.31
CA GLY A 156 6.46 -11.64 5.80
C GLY A 156 6.59 -11.85 4.30
N THR A 157 7.83 -11.86 3.83
CA THR A 157 8.15 -12.03 2.41
C THR A 157 7.46 -13.25 1.80
N ASN A 158 6.98 -13.07 0.57
CA ASN A 158 6.18 -14.01 -0.23
C ASN A 158 4.74 -14.24 0.25
N ASP A 159 4.33 -13.73 1.42
CA ASP A 159 2.92 -13.73 1.77
C ASP A 159 2.15 -12.75 0.87
N ILE A 160 0.91 -13.12 0.55
CA ILE A 160 -0.07 -12.26 -0.11
C ILE A 160 -1.10 -11.86 0.94
N ILE A 161 -1.19 -10.56 1.18
CA ILE A 161 -2.15 -9.98 2.12
C ILE A 161 -3.35 -9.46 1.33
N GLY A 162 -4.50 -10.08 1.58
CA GLY A 162 -5.78 -9.63 1.07
C GLY A 162 -6.39 -8.57 1.99
N CYS A 163 -6.92 -7.51 1.41
CA CYS A 163 -7.50 -6.37 2.14
C CYS A 163 -8.90 -6.11 1.63
N LEU A 164 -9.90 -6.28 2.51
CA LEU A 164 -11.31 -6.02 2.20
C LEU A 164 -11.82 -4.84 3.00
N ILE A 165 -12.55 -3.94 2.34
CA ILE A 165 -13.27 -2.85 2.98
C ILE A 165 -14.74 -2.89 2.58
N LYS A 166 -15.62 -2.69 3.56
CA LYS A 166 -17.05 -2.58 3.39
C LYS A 166 -17.49 -1.22 3.90
N LEU A 167 -18.04 -0.40 3.01
CA LEU A 167 -18.46 0.96 3.29
C LEU A 167 -19.97 1.08 3.11
N GLN A 168 -20.61 1.77 4.06
CA GLN A 168 -22.02 2.15 3.93
C GLN A 168 -22.16 3.41 3.08
N PRO A 169 -23.36 3.66 2.53
CA PRO A 169 -23.65 4.95 1.89
C PRO A 169 -23.37 6.10 2.86
N GLN A 170 -22.62 7.11 2.39
CA GLN A 170 -22.29 8.27 3.22
C GLN A 170 -23.53 9.11 3.52
N LYS A 171 -23.62 9.62 4.76
CA LYS A 171 -24.74 10.47 5.17
C LYS A 171 -24.66 11.83 4.45
N PRO A 172 -25.80 12.44 4.10
CA PRO A 172 -25.80 13.78 3.51
C PRO A 172 -25.15 14.80 4.45
N LYS A 173 -24.16 15.54 3.94
CA LYS A 173 -23.55 16.64 4.70
C LYS A 173 -24.54 17.80 4.81
N ILE A 174 -25.04 18.09 6.02
CA ILE A 174 -25.93 19.23 6.28
C ILE A 174 -25.07 20.50 6.38
N LYS A 175 -25.17 21.40 5.40
CA LYS A 175 -24.47 22.70 5.43
C LYS A 175 -24.88 23.51 6.66
N GLY A 176 -23.90 23.98 7.43
CA GLY A 176 -24.13 24.91 8.56
C GLY A 176 -24.12 24.26 9.95
N LYS A 177 -24.10 22.93 10.03
CA LYS A 177 -23.39 22.24 11.10
C LYS A 177 -21.96 22.06 10.59
N ASP A 178 -21.13 23.04 10.90
CA ASP A 178 -19.72 22.86 11.25
C ASP A 178 -18.89 21.70 10.63
N ASP A 179 -17.62 21.99 10.35
CA ASP A 179 -16.54 21.03 10.11
C ASP A 179 -16.22 20.12 11.34
N TYR A 180 -17.20 19.74 12.16
CA TYR A 180 -16.99 19.03 13.44
C TYR A 180 -16.82 17.52 13.27
N GLY A 181 -15.57 17.11 13.09
CA GLY A 181 -15.10 15.80 13.53
C GLY A 181 -15.38 14.64 12.58
N LEU A 182 -14.71 13.54 12.87
CA LEU A 182 -14.86 12.28 12.14
C LEU A 182 -16.14 11.57 12.61
N VAL A 183 -16.98 11.20 11.65
CA VAL A 183 -18.26 10.53 11.89
C VAL A 183 -18.09 9.04 11.66
N GLU A 184 -18.40 8.21 12.64
CA GLU A 184 -18.37 6.75 12.47
C GLU A 184 -19.48 6.30 11.51
N SER A 185 -19.10 5.41 10.58
CA SER A 185 -20.01 4.78 9.63
C SER A 185 -20.46 3.44 10.19
N GLU A 186 -21.58 3.42 10.92
CA GLU A 186 -22.10 2.20 11.56
C GLU A 186 -22.29 1.07 10.54
N GLY A 187 -21.71 -0.11 10.81
CA GLY A 187 -21.77 -1.27 9.91
C GLY A 187 -20.76 -1.26 8.76
N SER A 188 -19.85 -0.28 8.71
CA SER A 188 -18.64 -0.36 7.90
C SER A 188 -17.59 -1.26 8.56
N GLU A 189 -16.78 -1.95 7.76
CA GLU A 189 -15.86 -2.99 8.25
C GLU A 189 -14.58 -3.03 7.41
N ILE A 190 -13.45 -3.40 8.05
CA ILE A 190 -12.20 -3.78 7.38
C ILE A 190 -11.84 -5.19 7.80
N HIS A 191 -11.42 -6.01 6.84
CA HIS A 191 -11.00 -7.39 7.03
C HIS A 191 -9.67 -7.67 6.33
N PHE A 192 -8.89 -8.59 6.89
CA PHE A 192 -7.62 -9.02 6.32
C PHE A 192 -7.58 -10.52 6.07
N PHE A 193 -6.80 -10.90 5.06
CA PHE A 193 -6.56 -12.28 4.66
C PHE A 193 -5.06 -12.50 4.52
N LYS A 194 -4.60 -13.71 4.83
CA LYS A 194 -3.22 -14.13 4.56
C LYS A 194 -3.25 -15.35 3.66
N ASN A 195 -2.69 -15.25 2.47
CA ASN A 195 -2.63 -16.34 1.49
C ASN A 195 -4.01 -16.99 1.25
N GLY A 196 -5.05 -16.15 1.17
CA GLY A 196 -6.44 -16.57 0.97
C GLY A 196 -7.19 -16.96 2.25
N GLU A 197 -6.51 -17.14 3.38
CA GLU A 197 -7.15 -17.48 4.66
C GLU A 197 -7.71 -16.23 5.34
N TYR A 198 -8.98 -16.29 5.76
CA TYR A 198 -9.65 -15.20 6.47
C TYR A 198 -9.14 -15.05 7.91
N LEU A 199 -8.60 -13.88 8.26
CA LEU A 199 -8.00 -13.63 9.58
C LEU A 199 -8.99 -13.06 10.61
N GLY A 200 -10.23 -12.80 10.20
CA GLY A 200 -11.26 -12.17 11.02
C GLY A 200 -11.58 -10.74 10.62
N LYS A 201 -12.44 -10.10 11.41
CA LYS A 201 -12.77 -8.69 11.28
C LYS A 201 -11.75 -7.86 12.05
N ALA A 202 -11.11 -6.92 11.36
CA ALA A 202 -10.06 -6.09 11.94
C ALA A 202 -10.61 -4.82 12.58
N PHE A 203 -11.46 -4.11 11.85
CA PHE A 203 -12.10 -2.88 12.31
C PHE A 203 -13.58 -2.89 11.96
N ASP A 204 -14.38 -2.25 12.79
CA ASP A 204 -15.77 -1.91 12.53
C ASP A 204 -16.02 -0.44 12.82
N ASN A 205 -17.12 0.08 12.25
CA ASN A 205 -17.59 1.44 12.45
C ASN A 205 -16.51 2.50 12.12
N ILE A 206 -15.72 2.24 11.07
CA ILE A 206 -14.68 3.17 10.62
C ILE A 206 -15.31 4.51 10.21
N TYR A 207 -14.51 5.58 10.28
CA TYR A 207 -15.00 6.90 9.94
C TYR A 207 -15.45 7.02 8.47
N GLU A 208 -16.51 7.79 8.23
CA GLU A 208 -17.00 8.12 6.90
C GLU A 208 -15.90 8.77 6.06
N GLY A 209 -15.77 8.34 4.81
CA GLY A 209 -14.74 8.85 3.91
C GLY A 209 -14.62 8.03 2.62
N CYS A 210 -13.75 8.51 1.75
CA CYS A 210 -13.30 7.75 0.59
C CYS A 210 -11.92 7.18 0.89
N TYR A 211 -11.80 5.86 0.80
CA TYR A 211 -10.62 5.11 1.19
C TYR A 211 -9.90 4.55 -0.03
N PHE A 212 -8.58 4.59 0.06
CA PHE A 212 -7.65 4.08 -0.92
C PHE A 212 -6.87 2.91 -0.30
N PRO A 213 -6.47 1.92 -1.11
CA PRO A 213 -5.43 0.96 -0.75
C PRO A 213 -4.21 1.73 -0.26
N ALA A 214 -3.63 1.34 0.87
CA ALA A 214 -2.54 2.07 1.50
C ALA A 214 -1.49 1.12 2.06
N VAL A 215 -0.22 1.47 1.85
CA VAL A 215 0.92 0.77 2.45
C VAL A 215 1.90 1.75 3.06
N ALA A 216 2.48 1.38 4.20
CA ALA A 216 3.64 2.03 4.78
C ALA A 216 4.83 1.08 4.79
N LEU A 217 5.98 1.59 4.35
CA LEU A 217 7.21 0.82 4.18
C LEU A 217 8.31 1.39 5.06
N TYR A 218 9.01 0.52 5.77
CA TYR A 218 10.14 0.85 6.64
C TYR A 218 11.36 0.01 6.27
N GLN A 219 12.53 0.64 6.33
CA GLN A 219 13.84 0.03 6.14
C GLN A 219 13.93 -0.80 4.85
N TYR A 220 13.71 -0.16 3.71
CA TYR A 220 13.82 -0.78 2.37
C TYR A 220 12.82 -1.92 2.11
N ALA A 221 11.73 -1.99 2.89
CA ALA A 221 10.62 -2.88 2.61
C ALA A 221 10.02 -2.60 1.23
N ARG A 222 9.60 -3.66 0.56
CA ARG A 222 9.11 -3.63 -0.81
C ARG A 222 7.85 -4.46 -0.94
N VAL A 223 6.86 -3.95 -1.67
CA VAL A 223 5.59 -4.63 -1.92
C VAL A 223 5.14 -4.42 -3.36
N GLU A 224 4.32 -5.34 -3.84
CA GLU A 224 3.60 -5.25 -5.11
C GLU A 224 2.09 -5.19 -4.84
N ILE A 225 1.38 -4.30 -5.52
CA ILE A 225 -0.08 -4.15 -5.38
C ILE A 225 -0.83 -4.74 -6.56
N ASN A 226 -1.93 -5.43 -6.27
CA ASN A 226 -2.88 -5.93 -7.27
C ASN A 226 -4.28 -5.39 -7.00
N LEU A 227 -4.67 -4.37 -7.77
CA LEU A 227 -6.00 -3.76 -7.74
C LEU A 227 -6.96 -4.33 -8.80
N THR A 228 -6.48 -5.29 -9.59
CA THR A 228 -7.19 -5.79 -10.77
C THR A 228 -8.12 -6.96 -10.44
N LYS A 229 -8.88 -7.42 -11.44
CA LYS A 229 -9.67 -8.66 -11.35
C LYS A 229 -8.83 -9.95 -11.34
N LYS A 230 -7.54 -9.89 -11.69
CA LYS A 230 -6.66 -11.07 -11.76
C LYS A 230 -6.00 -11.31 -10.41
N LEU A 231 -6.80 -11.60 -9.39
CA LEU A 231 -6.36 -11.86 -8.02
C LEU A 231 -5.78 -13.27 -7.89
N ALA A 232 -4.88 -13.48 -6.93
CA ALA A 232 -4.42 -14.80 -6.53
C ALA A 232 -5.53 -15.60 -5.84
N PHE A 233 -6.38 -14.92 -5.05
CA PHE A 233 -7.50 -15.54 -4.33
C PHE A 233 -8.87 -14.97 -4.76
N PRO A 234 -9.31 -15.20 -6.01
CA PRO A 234 -10.54 -14.59 -6.54
C PRO A 234 -11.83 -15.10 -5.85
N GLY A 235 -11.78 -16.23 -5.13
CA GLY A 235 -12.92 -16.76 -4.39
C GLY A 235 -13.49 -15.78 -3.35
N ILE A 236 -12.61 -14.97 -2.75
CA ILE A 236 -12.98 -13.97 -1.72
C ILE A 236 -14.01 -12.96 -2.27
N LEU A 237 -13.89 -12.57 -3.55
CA LEU A 237 -14.85 -11.64 -4.17
C LEU A 237 -16.28 -12.17 -4.10
N ARG A 238 -16.46 -13.46 -4.40
CA ARG A 238 -17.78 -14.10 -4.34
C ARG A 238 -18.24 -14.27 -2.90
N ASP A 239 -17.36 -14.75 -2.04
CA ASP A 239 -17.73 -15.15 -0.67
C ASP A 239 -18.13 -13.93 0.19
N PHE A 240 -17.60 -12.74 -0.11
CA PHE A 240 -17.93 -11.49 0.57
C PHE A 240 -18.80 -10.52 -0.27
N ASN A 241 -19.26 -10.94 -1.46
CA ASN A 241 -19.95 -10.07 -2.41
C ASN A 241 -19.18 -8.76 -2.67
N ALA A 242 -17.88 -8.88 -2.87
CA ALA A 242 -16.95 -7.78 -3.07
C ALA A 242 -16.57 -7.60 -4.54
N LYS A 243 -16.06 -6.42 -4.86
CA LYS A 243 -15.53 -6.07 -6.19
C LYS A 243 -14.02 -5.80 -6.11
N PRO A 244 -13.24 -6.09 -7.16
CA PRO A 244 -11.89 -5.54 -7.24
C PRO A 244 -11.95 -4.02 -7.39
N PHE A 245 -10.89 -3.33 -6.99
CA PHE A 245 -10.80 -1.87 -7.13
C PHE A 245 -10.86 -1.39 -8.59
N SER A 246 -10.62 -2.27 -9.55
CA SER A 246 -10.74 -2.00 -10.99
C SER A 246 -12.17 -1.89 -11.55
N SER A 247 -13.21 -1.92 -10.70
CA SER A 247 -14.61 -2.10 -11.14
C SER A 247 -15.40 -0.81 -11.30
#